data_AF-A0A950PNV5-F1
#
_entry.id   AF-A0A950PNV5-F1
#
_cell.length_a   1.000
_cell.length_b   1.000
_cell.length_c   1.000
_cell.angle_alpha   90.00
_cell.angle_beta   90.00
_cell.angle_gamma   90.00
#
_symmetry.space_group_name_H-M   'P 1'
#
loop_
_entity.id
_entity.type
_entity.pdbx_description
1 polymer ?
#
loop_
_entity_poly.entity_id
_entity_poly.type
_entity_poly.pdbx_seq_one_letter_code
_entity_poly.pdbx_strand_id
1 'polypeptide(L)'
;MPLRYDLADGQPDTLRRRLGIPAEASVLLIFCGSSGSQRINDAVRDQLPVLTKRFAIVHVRGKGNLDPALQSVPGYWQLEYLHDEMSDALWLADLVIGRVGATTLAELEALGKKAVLVPLPAAVSRGDQL
;
A
#
# COMPACT_ATOMS: atom_id res chain seq x y z
N MET A 1 -21.64 -2.72 1.63
CA MET A 1 -20.77 -3.12 0.50
C MET A 1 -19.86 -4.24 1.00
N PRO A 2 -19.65 -5.33 0.23
CA PRO A 2 -18.93 -6.50 0.74
C PRO A 2 -17.45 -6.20 0.94
N LEU A 3 -16.93 -6.61 2.10
CA LEU A 3 -15.50 -6.63 2.40
C LEU A 3 -14.87 -7.90 1.81
N ARG A 4 -13.53 -7.92 1.68
CA ARG A 4 -12.76 -9.15 1.46
C ARG A 4 -13.15 -10.23 2.46
N TYR A 5 -13.28 -11.47 1.98
CA TYR A 5 -13.72 -12.61 2.81
C TYR A 5 -12.69 -12.99 3.88
N ASP A 6 -11.42 -12.73 3.60
CA ASP A 6 -10.24 -13.03 4.41
C ASP A 6 -9.76 -11.84 5.24
N LEU A 7 -10.48 -10.70 5.22
CA LEU A 7 -10.03 -9.47 5.89
C LEU A 7 -9.79 -9.68 7.39
N ALA A 8 -10.62 -10.51 8.05
CA ALA A 8 -10.51 -10.79 9.48
C ALA A 8 -9.35 -11.74 9.81
N ASP A 9 -8.86 -12.49 8.82
CA ASP A 9 -7.88 -13.57 8.99
C ASP A 9 -6.44 -13.12 8.70
N GLY A 10 -6.22 -11.83 8.46
CA GLY A 10 -4.91 -11.29 8.11
C GLY A 10 -3.82 -11.63 9.13
N GLN A 11 -2.66 -12.04 8.62
CA GLN A 11 -1.48 -12.50 9.35
C GLN A 11 -0.31 -11.51 9.19
N PRO A 12 -0.37 -10.31 9.79
CA PRO A 12 0.64 -9.27 9.58
C PRO A 12 2.07 -9.70 9.93
N ASP A 13 2.24 -10.57 10.94
CA ASP A 13 3.55 -11.09 11.35
C ASP A 13 4.19 -12.04 10.34
N THR A 14 3.37 -12.73 9.53
CA THR A 14 3.86 -13.59 8.44
C THR A 14 4.44 -12.73 7.34
N LEU A 15 3.70 -11.70 6.90
CA LEU A 15 4.18 -10.76 5.89
C LEU A 15 5.39 -9.97 6.38
N ARG A 16 5.37 -9.50 7.64
CA ARG A 16 6.49 -8.78 8.27
C ARG A 16 7.78 -9.60 8.21
N ARG A 17 7.73 -10.87 8.63
CA ARG A 17 8.88 -11.79 8.58
C ARG A 17 9.33 -12.10 7.16
N ARG A 18 8.40 -12.32 6.23
CA ARG A 18 8.71 -12.60 4.82
C ARG A 18 9.47 -11.45 4.16
N LEU A 19 9.06 -10.22 4.46
CA LEU A 19 9.73 -9.01 3.96
C LEU A 19 10.98 -8.64 4.78
N GLY A 20 11.17 -9.20 5.97
CA GLY A 20 12.28 -8.85 6.85
C GLY A 20 12.14 -7.45 7.46
N ILE A 21 10.91 -7.00 7.69
CA ILE A 21 10.62 -5.70 8.30
C ILE A 21 10.86 -5.81 9.83
N PRO A 22 11.67 -4.92 10.45
CA PRO A 22 11.93 -4.94 11.90
C PRO A 22 10.65 -4.79 12.71
N ALA A 23 10.50 -5.46 13.86
CA ALA A 23 9.24 -5.51 14.64
C ALA A 23 8.76 -4.13 15.12
N GLU A 24 9.69 -3.26 15.48
CA GLU A 24 9.45 -1.90 15.96
C GLU A 24 9.25 -0.87 14.84
N ALA A 25 9.46 -1.26 13.57
CA ALA A 25 9.30 -0.34 12.45
C ALA A 25 7.82 -0.05 12.20
N SER A 26 7.49 1.24 12.06
CA SER A 26 6.18 1.68 11.61
C SER A 26 6.04 1.46 10.10
N VAL A 27 4.94 0.86 9.66
CA VAL A 27 4.75 0.44 8.27
C VAL A 27 3.86 1.41 7.51
N LEU A 28 4.39 1.92 6.40
CA LEU A 28 3.66 2.70 5.42
C LEU A 28 3.34 1.83 4.20
N LEU A 29 2.06 1.51 4.02
CA LEU A 29 1.58 0.79 2.84
C LEU A 29 1.13 1.79 1.77
N ILE A 30 1.64 1.63 0.55
CA ILE A 30 1.28 2.48 -0.58
C ILE A 30 0.77 1.62 -1.73
N PHE A 31 -0.44 1.87 -2.21
CA PHE A 31 -1.00 1.15 -3.36
C PHE A 31 -2.07 1.98 -4.08
N CYS A 32 -2.24 1.76 -5.38
CA CYS A 32 -3.14 2.56 -6.22
C CYS A 32 -3.97 1.69 -7.19
N GLY A 33 -4.60 0.65 -6.65
CA GLY A 33 -5.34 -0.33 -7.45
C GLY A 33 -4.44 -1.20 -8.34
N SER A 34 -5.06 -2.07 -9.13
CA SER A 34 -4.37 -3.12 -9.90
C SER A 34 -3.44 -2.59 -10.99
N SER A 35 -3.77 -1.44 -11.59
CA SER A 35 -2.95 -0.79 -12.61
C SER A 35 -1.78 0.02 -12.04
N GLY A 36 -1.77 0.25 -10.73
CA GLY A 36 -0.89 1.23 -10.09
C GLY A 36 -1.15 2.66 -10.60
N SER A 37 -0.27 3.58 -10.22
CA SER A 37 -0.29 4.95 -10.74
C SER A 37 1.11 5.47 -10.94
N GLN A 38 1.54 5.65 -12.20
CA GLN A 38 2.89 6.13 -12.53
C GLN A 38 3.25 7.42 -11.79
N ARG A 39 2.31 8.37 -11.67
CA ARG A 39 2.55 9.63 -10.96
C ARG A 39 2.82 9.45 -9.46
N ILE A 40 2.04 8.58 -8.78
CA ILE A 40 2.25 8.31 -7.34
C ILE A 40 3.51 7.47 -7.16
N ASN A 41 3.70 6.54 -8.07
CA ASN A 41 4.89 5.73 -8.21
C ASN A 41 6.15 6.63 -8.19
N ASP A 42 6.24 7.59 -9.10
CA ASP A 42 7.39 8.49 -9.22
C ASP A 42 7.53 9.38 -7.98
N ALA A 43 6.42 9.98 -7.51
CA ALA A 43 6.44 10.83 -6.32
C ALA A 43 6.96 10.12 -5.07
N VAL A 44 6.62 8.84 -4.86
CA VAL A 44 7.18 8.08 -3.73
C VAL A 44 8.67 7.83 -3.91
N ARG A 45 9.12 7.49 -5.13
CA ARG A 45 10.55 7.25 -5.41
C ARG A 45 11.38 8.46 -5.06
N ASP A 46 10.93 9.64 -5.47
CA ASP A 46 11.59 10.91 -5.19
C ASP A 46 11.67 11.22 -3.68
N GLN A 47 10.71 10.72 -2.91
CA GLN A 47 10.62 10.97 -1.47
C GLN A 47 11.17 9.82 -0.61
N LEU A 48 11.67 8.73 -1.20
CA LEU A 48 12.23 7.60 -0.45
C LEU A 48 13.28 8.02 0.60
N PRO A 49 14.25 8.92 0.30
CA PRO A 49 15.26 9.32 1.29
C PRO A 49 14.70 9.99 2.55
N VAL A 50 13.48 10.52 2.48
CA VAL A 50 12.80 11.15 3.61
C VAL A 50 11.87 10.15 4.29
N LEU A 51 11.11 9.38 3.52
CA LEU A 51 10.12 8.45 4.03
C LEU A 51 10.76 7.27 4.77
N THR A 52 11.86 6.71 4.26
CA THR A 52 12.54 5.54 4.88
C THR A 52 13.20 5.86 6.21
N LYS A 53 13.37 7.15 6.55
CA LYS A 53 13.83 7.59 7.88
C LYS A 53 12.76 7.45 8.97
N ARG A 54 11.49 7.28 8.58
CA ARG A 54 10.35 7.23 9.49
C ARG A 54 9.55 5.95 9.40
N PHE A 55 9.51 5.34 8.21
CA PHE A 55 8.67 4.19 7.94
C PHE A 55 9.43 3.08 7.21
N ALA A 56 9.03 1.85 7.48
CA ALA A 56 9.21 0.73 6.57
C ALA A 56 8.14 0.85 5.47
N ILE A 57 8.56 1.05 4.22
CA ILE A 57 7.66 1.35 3.12
C ILE A 57 7.37 0.08 2.32
N VAL A 58 6.12 -0.36 2.32
CA VAL A 58 5.63 -1.43 1.43
C VAL A 58 4.86 -0.77 0.29
N HIS A 59 5.37 -0.86 -0.93
CA HIS A 59 4.79 -0.17 -2.08
C HIS A 59 4.38 -1.14 -3.18
N VAL A 60 3.06 -1.26 -3.37
CA VAL A 60 2.44 -2.00 -4.48
C VAL A 60 2.31 -1.10 -5.71
N ARG A 61 3.14 -1.35 -6.72
CA ARG A 61 3.40 -0.46 -7.86
C ARG A 61 2.57 -0.77 -9.11
N GLY A 62 1.89 -1.91 -9.15
CA GLY A 62 1.30 -2.47 -10.35
C GLY A 62 2.34 -3.21 -11.21
N LYS A 63 1.85 -4.12 -12.06
CA LYS A 63 2.68 -4.96 -12.94
C LYS A 63 3.57 -4.13 -13.88
N GLY A 64 4.83 -4.50 -13.99
CA GLY A 64 5.82 -3.87 -14.87
C GLY A 64 6.47 -2.60 -14.29
N ASN A 65 6.13 -2.20 -13.07
CA ASN A 65 6.62 -0.97 -12.45
C ASN A 65 7.72 -1.19 -11.40
N LEU A 66 8.33 -2.37 -11.34
CA LEU A 66 9.52 -2.58 -10.51
C LEU A 66 10.70 -1.80 -11.09
N ASP A 67 11.51 -1.23 -10.19
CA ASP A 67 12.76 -0.59 -10.56
C ASP A 67 13.93 -1.36 -9.93
N PRO A 68 14.72 -2.12 -10.71
CA PRO A 68 15.84 -2.88 -10.18
C PRO A 68 16.84 -2.04 -9.37
N ALA A 69 17.00 -0.76 -9.69
CA ALA A 69 17.91 0.14 -8.98
C ALA A 69 17.45 0.42 -7.53
N LEU A 70 16.17 0.21 -7.24
CA LEU A 70 15.58 0.47 -5.93
C LEU A 70 15.45 -0.80 -5.06
N GLN A 71 15.83 -1.97 -5.56
CA GLN A 71 15.73 -3.23 -4.80
C GLN A 71 16.59 -3.24 -3.53
N SER A 72 17.70 -2.52 -3.53
CA SER A 72 18.65 -2.49 -2.40
C SER A 72 18.46 -1.29 -1.48
N VAL A 73 17.39 -0.50 -1.64
CA VAL A 73 17.11 0.66 -0.78
C VAL A 73 16.64 0.17 0.59
N PRO A 74 17.38 0.42 1.69
CA PRO A 74 16.98 -0.03 3.01
C PRO A 74 15.65 0.61 3.44
N GLY A 75 14.77 -0.20 4.04
CA GLY A 75 13.46 0.26 4.49
C GLY A 75 12.42 0.45 3.38
N TYR A 76 12.71 0.02 2.15
CA TYR A 76 11.78 0.08 1.02
C TYR A 76 11.60 -1.28 0.35
N TRP A 77 10.34 -1.71 0.24
CA TRP A 77 9.94 -2.94 -0.45
C TRP A 77 8.97 -2.58 -1.57
N GLN A 78 9.37 -2.87 -2.81
CA GLN A 78 8.51 -2.73 -3.98
C GLN A 78 7.94 -4.07 -4.40
N LEU A 79 6.62 -4.10 -4.61
CA LEU A 79 5.87 -5.27 -5.03
C LEU A 79 5.05 -4.89 -6.26
N GLU A 80 4.90 -5.81 -7.21
CA GLU A 80 4.01 -5.57 -8.34
C GLU A 80 2.55 -5.66 -7.92
N TYR A 81 2.23 -6.65 -7.10
CA TYR A 81 0.88 -6.95 -6.68
C TYR A 81 0.86 -7.71 -5.34
N LEU A 82 -0.21 -7.53 -4.57
CA LEU A 82 -0.55 -8.33 -3.39
C LEU A 82 -1.94 -8.95 -3.63
N HIS A 83 -1.97 -10.26 -3.88
CA HIS A 83 -3.22 -11.02 -4.00
C HIS A 83 -3.67 -11.42 -2.59
N ASP A 84 -3.33 -12.64 -2.19
CA ASP A 84 -3.77 -13.26 -0.94
C ASP A 84 -3.19 -12.55 0.30
N GLU A 85 -2.11 -11.80 0.12
CA GLU A 85 -1.39 -11.10 1.19
C GLU A 85 -1.88 -9.66 1.41
N MET A 86 -2.92 -9.21 0.69
CA MET A 86 -3.41 -7.84 0.87
C MET A 86 -4.02 -7.62 2.25
N SER A 87 -4.73 -8.62 2.78
CA SER A 87 -5.28 -8.58 4.14
C SER A 87 -4.16 -8.46 5.16
N ASP A 88 -3.08 -9.24 5.01
CA ASP A 88 -1.88 -9.15 5.84
C ASP A 88 -1.25 -7.76 5.77
N ALA A 89 -1.15 -7.18 4.57
CA ALA A 89 -0.57 -5.85 4.36
C ALA A 89 -1.43 -4.75 4.99
N LEU A 90 -2.75 -4.83 4.87
CA LEU A 90 -3.67 -3.89 5.52
C LEU A 90 -3.55 -3.97 7.04
N TRP A 91 -3.52 -5.18 7.61
CA TRP A 91 -3.30 -5.39 9.04
C TRP A 91 -1.93 -4.87 9.49
N LEU A 92 -0.89 -5.09 8.69
CA LEU A 92 0.48 -4.69 8.99
C LEU A 92 0.67 -3.17 8.95
N ALA A 93 -0.07 -2.46 8.09
CA ALA A 93 0.09 -1.03 7.88
C ALA A 93 -0.35 -0.19 9.09
N ASP A 94 0.46 0.80 9.48
CA ASP A 94 0.07 1.86 10.41
C ASP A 94 -0.54 3.06 9.68
N LEU A 95 -0.09 3.28 8.44
CA LEU A 95 -0.57 4.32 7.55
C LEU A 95 -0.70 3.76 6.13
N VAL A 96 -1.78 4.12 5.47
CA VAL A 96 -2.05 3.77 4.07
C VAL A 96 -2.05 5.02 3.20
N ILE A 97 -1.37 5.01 2.06
CA ILE A 97 -1.48 6.05 1.04
C ILE A 97 -1.94 5.40 -0.26
N GLY A 98 -2.97 5.95 -0.89
CA GLY A 98 -3.41 5.34 -2.14
C GLY A 98 -4.60 5.97 -2.82
N ARG A 99 -4.83 5.50 -4.05
CA ARG A 99 -6.11 5.64 -4.72
C ARG A 99 -6.92 4.40 -4.42
N VAL A 100 -7.96 4.56 -3.61
CA VAL A 100 -8.78 3.44 -3.12
C VAL A 100 -10.21 3.61 -3.59
N GLY A 101 -10.79 2.55 -4.15
CA GLY A 101 -12.22 2.51 -4.42
C GLY A 101 -13.03 2.34 -3.13
N ALA A 102 -14.36 2.40 -3.25
CA ALA A 102 -15.27 2.27 -2.11
C ALA A 102 -14.96 1.02 -1.26
N THR A 103 -14.75 -0.16 -1.88
CA THR A 103 -14.42 -1.42 -1.20
C THR A 103 -13.27 -1.27 -0.22
N THR A 104 -12.15 -0.78 -0.72
CA THR A 104 -10.96 -0.57 0.10
C THR A 104 -11.14 0.52 1.14
N LEU A 105 -11.93 1.56 0.87
CA LEU A 105 -12.26 2.54 1.89
C LEU A 105 -12.99 1.89 3.09
N ALA A 106 -13.97 1.02 2.84
CA ALA A 106 -14.65 0.31 3.92
C ALA A 106 -13.75 -0.72 4.62
N GLU A 107 -12.80 -1.34 3.92
CA GLU A 107 -11.79 -2.21 4.54
C GLU A 107 -10.91 -1.41 5.52
N LEU A 108 -10.45 -0.22 5.11
CA LEU A 108 -9.66 0.67 5.95
C LEU A 108 -10.46 1.16 7.16
N GLU A 109 -11.74 1.49 6.97
CA GLU A 109 -12.65 1.86 8.06
C GLU A 109 -12.84 0.70 9.05
N ALA A 110 -13.17 -0.49 8.55
CA ALA A 110 -13.38 -1.69 9.37
C ALA A 110 -12.14 -2.06 10.20
N LEU A 111 -10.94 -1.83 9.65
CA LEU A 111 -9.67 -2.06 10.34
C LEU A 111 -9.16 -0.85 11.14
N GLY A 112 -9.89 0.28 11.15
CA GLY A 112 -9.49 1.51 11.85
C GLY A 112 -8.18 2.12 11.35
N LYS A 113 -7.85 1.94 10.07
CA LYS A 113 -6.57 2.35 9.50
C LYS A 113 -6.52 3.83 9.19
N LYS A 114 -5.42 4.48 9.55
CA LYS A 114 -5.12 5.85 9.12
C LYS A 114 -4.79 5.81 7.63
N ALA A 115 -5.43 6.68 6.84
CA ALA A 115 -5.23 6.70 5.40
C ALA A 115 -5.16 8.11 4.84
N VAL A 116 -4.28 8.33 3.86
CA VAL A 116 -4.24 9.52 3.01
C VAL A 116 -4.70 9.10 1.63
N LEU A 117 -5.89 9.57 1.25
CA LEU A 117 -6.52 9.18 -0.01
C LEU A 117 -6.14 10.17 -1.11
N VAL A 118 -5.62 9.65 -2.21
CA VAL A 118 -5.37 10.43 -3.41
C VAL A 118 -6.57 10.25 -4.34
N PRO A 119 -7.36 11.31 -4.62
CA PRO A 119 -8.54 11.17 -5.47
C PRO A 119 -8.15 10.83 -6.92
N LEU A 120 -9.03 10.10 -7.61
CA LEU A 120 -8.92 9.98 -9.06
C LEU A 120 -9.27 11.32 -9.72
N PRO A 121 -8.59 11.70 -10.82
CA PRO A 121 -9.05 12.82 -11.62
C PRO A 121 -10.50 12.58 -12.07
N ALA A 122 -11.34 13.63 -12.02
CA ALA A 122 -12.76 13.54 -12.34
C ALA A 122 -13.04 12.90 -13.72
N ALA A 123 -12.11 13.07 -14.68
CA ALA A 123 -12.18 12.47 -16.02
C ALA A 123 -12.12 10.93 -16.05
N VAL A 124 -11.64 10.30 -14.98
CA VAL A 124 -11.47 8.83 -14.86
C VAL A 124 -12.32 8.26 -13.72
N SER A 125 -12.88 9.13 -12.87
CA SER A 125 -13.78 8.73 -11.78
C SER A 125 -15.11 8.22 -12.33
N ARG A 126 -15.60 7.10 -11.81
CA ARG A 126 -16.95 6.59 -12.08
C ARG A 126 -18.02 7.25 -11.20
N GLY A 127 -17.64 8.25 -10.39
CA GLY A 127 -18.50 8.88 -9.38
C GLY A 127 -18.22 8.41 -7.94
N ASP A 128 -17.52 7.28 -7.78
CA ASP A 128 -17.22 6.69 -6.46
C ASP A 128 -16.15 7.42 -5.64
N GLN A 129 -15.45 8.40 -6.26
CA GLN A 129 -14.34 9.15 -5.65
C GLN A 129 -14.41 10.66 -5.95
N LEU A 130 -15.61 11.19 -6.26
CA LEU A 130 -15.83 12.64 -6.36
C LEU A 130 -16.11 13.24 -4.99
#